data_AF-A0A2N0XLM6-F1
#
_entry.id   AF-A0A2N0XLM6-F1
#
_cell.length_a   1.000
_cell.length_b   1.000
_cell.length_c   1.000
_cell.angle_alpha   90.00
_cell.angle_beta   90.00
_cell.angle_gamma   90.00
#
_symmetry.space_group_name_H-M   'P 1'
#
loop_
_entity.id
_entity.type
_entity.pdbx_description
1 polymer ?
#
loop_
_entity_poly.entity_id
_entity_poly.type
_entity_poly.pdbx_seq_one_letter_code
_entity_poly.pdbx_strand_id
1 'polypeptide(L)'
;MSNTSGNAYGLTALCPIINGCKDDTSYSAILRDYLHALPLDRFSPMAKVPNTYLARFYVLSDVFYQGHPAREEHLQSQYLVFSSNFYGDLDSYLYDMWQHAEGEVKKIWQHCVAFDEVSNADQFIEYVKKCQIDNQLFFNGSNDLSLKAQLKSLFLKQEFSRFVYANQGKPAHEIQKLFREFERAIDIDNLSSPSWSAGASSLEEVATTAHIYSQNSASSVAENKPSLETE
;
A
#
# COMPACT_ATOMS: atom_id res chain seq x y z
N MET A 1 5.05 22.32 -5.98
CA MET A 1 6.08 22.32 -4.92
C MET A 1 6.95 21.07 -5.09
N SER A 2 8.16 21.06 -4.55
CA SER A 2 9.12 19.93 -4.61
C SER A 2 8.45 18.57 -4.33
N ASN A 3 7.62 18.52 -3.31
CA ASN A 3 7.02 17.28 -2.79
C ASN A 3 5.61 16.97 -3.32
N THR A 4 5.09 17.73 -4.29
CA THR A 4 3.68 17.59 -4.72
C THR A 4 3.58 17.31 -6.21
N SER A 5 2.78 16.32 -6.58
CA SER A 5 2.32 16.10 -7.95
C SER A 5 0.80 16.02 -7.90
N GLY A 6 0.09 16.94 -8.55
CA GLY A 6 -1.37 17.06 -8.39
C GLY A 6 -1.78 17.21 -6.92
N ASN A 7 -2.71 16.37 -6.47
CA ASN A 7 -3.13 16.21 -5.07
C ASN A 7 -2.34 15.12 -4.31
N ALA A 8 -1.32 14.53 -4.91
CA ALA A 8 -0.44 13.58 -4.27
C ALA A 8 0.78 14.27 -3.65
N TYR A 9 1.15 13.82 -2.46
CA TYR A 9 2.35 14.23 -1.75
C TYR A 9 3.36 13.09 -1.72
N GLY A 10 4.63 13.42 -1.97
CA GLY A 10 5.78 12.53 -1.80
C GLY A 10 6.57 12.96 -0.59
N LEU A 11 6.58 12.13 0.44
CA LEU A 11 7.38 12.30 1.65
C LEU A 11 8.64 11.44 1.56
N THR A 12 9.78 12.05 1.86
CA THR A 12 11.02 11.33 2.18
C THR A 12 11.58 11.92 3.46
N ALA A 13 11.78 11.08 4.48
CA ALA A 13 12.36 11.46 5.76
C ALA A 13 13.56 10.59 6.09
N LEU A 14 14.64 11.21 6.53
CA LEU A 14 15.87 10.58 7.01
C LEU A 14 15.96 10.79 8.52
N CYS A 15 15.53 9.79 9.28
CA CYS A 15 15.55 9.83 10.74
C CYS A 15 16.86 9.19 11.25
N PRO A 16 17.79 9.93 11.87
CA PRO A 16 19.05 9.38 12.34
C PRO A 16 18.79 8.35 13.45
N ILE A 17 19.44 7.20 13.35
CA ILE A 17 19.38 6.11 14.33
C ILE A 17 20.41 6.40 15.42
N ILE A 18 20.04 6.14 16.67
CA ILE A 18 20.94 6.29 17.81
C ILE A 18 22.18 5.40 17.61
N ASN A 19 23.37 5.97 17.74
CA ASN A 19 24.61 5.21 17.76
C ASN A 19 24.70 4.46 19.09
N GLY A 20 24.41 3.16 19.07
CA GLY A 20 24.43 2.33 20.27
C GLY A 20 23.93 0.92 20.02
N CYS A 21 23.91 0.13 21.09
CA CYS A 21 23.41 -1.23 21.09
C CYS A 21 22.53 -1.48 22.32
N LYS A 22 21.69 -2.51 22.20
CA LYS A 22 20.96 -3.13 23.29
C LYS A 22 21.31 -4.61 23.29
N ASP A 23 21.78 -5.13 24.41
CA ASP A 23 22.16 -6.55 24.56
C ASP A 23 23.10 -7.01 23.42
N ASP A 24 24.19 -6.27 23.19
CA ASP A 24 25.19 -6.48 22.12
C ASP A 24 24.68 -6.37 20.67
N THR A 25 23.41 -6.02 20.46
CA THR A 25 22.82 -5.84 19.12
C THR A 25 22.65 -4.36 18.81
N SER A 26 23.18 -3.87 17.68
CA SER A 26 23.05 -2.44 17.33
C SER A 26 21.58 -2.06 17.13
N TYR A 27 21.23 -0.82 17.49
CA TYR A 27 19.86 -0.32 17.29
C TYR A 27 19.39 -0.40 15.83
N SER A 28 20.30 -0.22 14.88
CA SER A 28 20.02 -0.38 13.46
C SER A 28 19.78 -1.83 13.04
N ALA A 29 20.43 -2.81 13.67
CA ALA A 29 20.15 -4.22 13.44
C ALA A 29 18.78 -4.59 14.00
N ILE A 30 18.46 -4.17 15.24
CA ILE A 30 17.13 -4.35 15.84
C ILE A 30 16.04 -3.77 14.95
N LEU A 31 16.23 -2.54 14.47
CA LEU A 31 15.27 -1.89 13.58
C LEU A 31 15.14 -2.64 12.26
N ARG A 32 16.26 -3.05 11.64
CA ARG A 32 16.24 -3.81 10.38
C ARG A 32 15.47 -5.12 10.54
N ASP A 33 15.71 -5.87 11.61
CA ASP A 33 15.01 -7.12 11.90
C ASP A 33 13.51 -6.90 12.11
N TYR A 34 13.15 -5.84 12.85
CA TYR A 34 11.76 -5.46 13.03
C TYR A 34 11.08 -5.11 11.70
N LEU A 35 11.73 -4.30 10.85
CA LEU A 35 11.20 -3.93 9.53
C LEU A 35 11.03 -5.14 8.61
N HIS A 36 11.96 -6.10 8.64
CA HIS A 36 11.84 -7.35 7.88
C HIS A 36 10.69 -8.24 8.37
N ALA A 37 10.36 -8.19 9.66
CA ALA A 37 9.29 -8.97 10.25
C ALA A 37 7.91 -8.30 10.12
N LEU A 38 7.82 -7.11 9.54
CA LEU A 38 6.53 -6.44 9.36
C LEU A 38 5.61 -7.27 8.46
N PRO A 39 4.32 -7.40 8.82
CA PRO A 39 3.35 -8.06 7.96
C PRO A 39 3.20 -7.30 6.64
N LEU A 40 2.89 -8.04 5.58
CA LEU A 40 2.72 -7.51 4.23
C LEU A 40 1.24 -7.39 3.86
N ASP A 41 0.98 -6.80 2.69
CA ASP A 41 -0.34 -6.71 2.08
C ASP A 41 -1.37 -6.05 3.01
N ARG A 42 -2.59 -6.59 3.11
CA ARG A 42 -3.67 -6.06 3.94
C ARG A 42 -3.36 -6.06 5.44
N PHE A 43 -2.34 -6.80 5.84
CA PHE A 43 -1.89 -6.86 7.23
C PHE A 43 -0.79 -5.85 7.52
N SER A 44 -0.23 -5.20 6.49
CA SER A 44 0.72 -4.12 6.66
C SER A 44 0.16 -3.03 7.57
N PRO A 45 0.98 -2.47 8.49
CA PRO A 45 0.55 -1.33 9.30
C PRO A 45 0.08 -0.15 8.44
N MET A 46 0.71 0.05 7.28
CA MET A 46 0.43 1.16 6.38
C MET A 46 -0.83 0.93 5.52
N ALA A 47 -1.36 -0.30 5.45
CA ALA A 47 -2.66 -0.56 4.83
C ALA A 47 -3.82 0.01 5.68
N LYS A 48 -3.60 0.24 6.97
CA LYS A 48 -4.57 0.87 7.89
C LYS A 48 -4.57 2.40 7.78
N VAL A 49 -3.47 2.98 7.30
CA VAL A 49 -3.29 4.44 7.23
C VAL A 49 -4.03 4.98 6.00
N PRO A 50 -5.07 5.81 6.18
CA PRO A 50 -5.83 6.41 5.10
C PRO A 50 -4.94 7.06 4.05
N ASN A 51 -5.40 7.03 2.79
CA ASN A 51 -4.79 7.74 1.67
C ASN A 51 -3.35 7.33 1.29
N THR A 52 -2.77 6.30 1.92
CA THR A 52 -1.47 5.75 1.53
C THR A 52 -1.55 5.07 0.17
N TYR A 53 -0.79 5.56 -0.81
CA TYR A 53 -0.57 4.86 -2.09
C TYR A 53 0.60 3.88 -1.99
N LEU A 54 1.68 4.31 -1.35
CA LEU A 54 2.91 3.55 -1.19
C LEU A 54 3.57 4.00 0.11
N ALA A 55 4.10 3.06 0.88
CA ALA A 55 4.98 3.36 2.01
C ALA A 55 6.15 2.38 2.01
N ARG A 56 7.35 2.88 2.29
CA ARG A 56 8.58 2.10 2.35
C ARG A 56 9.45 2.54 3.52
N PHE A 57 9.92 1.55 4.26
CA PHE A 57 10.90 1.70 5.32
C PHE A 57 12.15 0.90 4.99
N TYR A 58 13.32 1.48 5.24
CA TYR A 58 14.58 0.74 5.21
C TYR A 58 15.66 1.46 6.04
N VAL A 59 16.68 0.72 6.43
CA VAL A 59 17.87 1.28 7.09
C VAL A 59 18.93 1.58 6.04
N LEU A 60 19.29 2.86 5.91
CA LEU A 60 20.44 3.31 5.13
C LEU A 60 21.67 3.32 6.04
N SER A 61 22.55 2.34 5.85
CA SER A 61 23.76 2.21 6.68
C SER A 61 24.86 3.20 6.29
N ASP A 62 25.08 3.38 4.98
CA ASP A 62 26.07 4.31 4.44
C ASP A 62 25.76 4.63 2.98
N VAL A 63 26.46 5.60 2.39
CA VAL A 63 26.40 5.89 0.95
C VAL A 63 27.34 4.97 0.17
N PHE A 64 26.96 4.67 -1.08
CA PHE A 64 27.81 3.88 -1.98
C PHE A 64 28.83 4.77 -2.67
N TYR A 65 30.10 4.37 -2.64
CA TYR A 65 31.15 5.00 -3.44
C TYR A 65 30.89 4.76 -4.94
N GLN A 66 30.82 5.84 -5.71
CA GLN A 66 30.45 5.81 -7.14
C GLN A 66 31.65 5.67 -8.10
N GLY A 67 32.86 5.44 -7.57
CA GLY A 67 34.08 5.36 -8.37
C GLY A 67 34.64 6.75 -8.76
N HIS A 68 35.78 6.73 -9.46
CA HIS A 68 36.46 7.97 -9.88
C HIS A 68 35.59 8.75 -10.89
N PRO A 69 35.45 10.09 -10.79
CA PRO A 69 36.21 11.03 -9.95
C PRO A 69 35.58 11.38 -8.59
N ALA A 70 34.55 10.66 -8.15
CA ALA A 70 33.93 10.91 -6.85
C ALA A 70 34.93 10.65 -5.71
N ARG A 71 34.67 11.26 -4.55
CA ARG A 71 35.40 10.96 -3.32
C ARG A 71 34.57 10.00 -2.48
N GLU A 72 35.26 9.19 -1.67
CA GLU A 72 34.58 8.37 -0.67
C GLU A 72 33.99 9.30 0.39
N GLU A 73 32.69 9.13 0.63
CA GLU A 73 31.92 9.88 1.60
C GLU A 73 31.26 8.88 2.54
N HIS A 74 31.08 9.26 3.80
CA HIS A 74 30.42 8.44 4.80
C HIS A 74 29.33 9.24 5.50
N LEU A 75 28.23 8.56 5.82
CA LEU A 75 27.17 9.13 6.61
C LEU A 75 27.63 9.31 8.07
N GLN A 76 27.19 10.41 8.69
CA GLN A 76 27.47 10.70 10.10
C GLN A 76 26.67 9.81 11.07
N SER A 77 25.63 9.14 10.57
CA SER A 77 24.76 8.22 11.30
C SER A 77 24.14 7.24 10.30
N GLN A 78 23.63 6.13 10.80
CA GLN A 78 22.73 5.28 10.02
C GLN A 78 21.33 5.86 10.10
N TYR A 79 20.57 5.81 9.02
CA TYR A 79 19.25 6.45 8.98
C TYR A 79 18.14 5.43 8.78
N LEU A 80 17.05 5.59 9.53
CA LEU A 80 15.76 5.09 9.11
C LEU A 80 15.28 5.99 7.97
N VAL A 81 15.13 5.40 6.78
CA VAL A 81 14.50 6.05 5.65
C VAL A 81 13.04 5.69 5.63
N PHE A 82 12.19 6.71 5.72
CA PHE A 82 10.75 6.61 5.50
C PHE A 82 10.41 7.34 4.20
N SER A 83 9.90 6.60 3.21
CA SER A 83 9.38 7.18 1.98
C SER A 83 7.93 6.79 1.81
N SER A 84 7.06 7.76 1.54
CA SER A 84 5.63 7.54 1.36
C SER A 84 5.05 8.44 0.27
N ASN A 85 4.10 7.90 -0.47
CA ASN A 85 3.27 8.63 -1.42
C ASN A 85 1.82 8.52 -0.96
N PHE A 86 1.11 9.63 -0.87
CA PHE A 86 -0.26 9.65 -0.37
C PHE A 86 -1.07 10.78 -0.99
N TYR A 87 -2.40 10.66 -0.88
CA TYR A 87 -3.33 11.72 -1.26
C TYR A 87 -3.49 12.74 -0.12
N GLY A 88 -3.43 14.04 -0.44
CA GLY A 88 -3.67 15.12 0.53
C GLY A 88 -2.40 15.77 1.06
N ASP A 89 -2.50 16.42 2.21
CA ASP A 89 -1.41 17.17 2.84
C ASP A 89 -0.66 16.34 3.88
N LEU A 90 0.58 16.77 4.17
CA LEU A 90 1.51 16.07 5.05
C LEU A 90 1.00 15.95 6.49
N ASP A 91 0.42 17.02 7.04
CA ASP A 91 0.07 17.08 8.45
C ASP A 91 -1.11 16.16 8.75
N SER A 92 -2.15 16.22 7.90
CA SER A 92 -3.30 15.31 7.98
C SER A 92 -2.86 13.84 7.83
N TYR A 93 -1.97 13.55 6.88
CA TYR A 93 -1.48 12.19 6.67
C TYR A 93 -0.71 11.63 7.87
N LEU A 94 0.19 12.41 8.45
CA LEU A 94 0.97 12.00 9.63
C LEU A 94 0.11 11.91 10.88
N TYR A 95 -0.90 12.78 11.01
CA TYR A 95 -1.91 12.67 12.05
C TYR A 95 -2.65 11.33 11.95
N ASP A 96 -3.19 11.01 10.77
CA ASP A 96 -3.89 9.75 10.51
C ASP A 96 -2.98 8.53 10.72
N MET A 97 -1.71 8.63 10.32
CA MET A 97 -0.71 7.59 10.58
C MET A 97 -0.56 7.31 12.08
N TRP A 98 -0.54 8.36 12.92
CA TRP A 98 -0.53 8.19 14.36
C TRP A 98 -1.84 7.54 14.85
N GLN A 99 -3.01 8.05 14.43
CA GLN A 99 -4.30 7.52 14.90
C GLN A 99 -4.53 6.04 14.56
N HIS A 100 -4.04 5.59 13.41
CA HIS A 100 -4.31 4.24 12.90
C HIS A 100 -3.17 3.25 13.12
N ALA A 101 -1.96 3.72 13.43
CA ALA A 101 -0.76 2.88 13.55
C ALA A 101 0.22 3.35 14.65
N GLU A 102 -0.25 4.03 15.71
CA GLU A 102 0.60 4.53 16.81
C GLU A 102 1.58 3.46 17.34
N GLY A 103 1.08 2.25 17.59
CA GLY A 103 1.90 1.17 18.13
C GLY A 103 3.06 0.80 17.22
N GLU A 104 2.83 0.76 15.91
CA GLU A 104 3.86 0.52 14.91
C GLU A 104 4.77 1.74 14.70
N VAL A 105 4.23 2.96 14.70
CA VAL A 105 5.02 4.20 14.68
C VAL A 105 6.02 4.20 15.83
N LYS A 106 5.58 3.94 17.06
CA LYS A 106 6.50 3.88 18.21
C LYS A 106 7.56 2.81 18.04
N LYS A 107 7.21 1.60 17.57
CA LYS A 107 8.19 0.52 17.38
C LYS A 107 9.21 0.79 16.28
N ILE A 108 8.81 1.43 15.19
CA ILE A 108 9.70 1.78 14.07
C ILE A 108 10.67 2.89 14.48
N TRP A 109 10.20 3.90 15.23
CA TRP A 109 11.00 5.10 15.53
C TRP A 109 11.66 5.14 16.91
N GLN A 110 11.33 4.26 17.86
CA GLN A 110 11.88 4.25 19.24
C GLN A 110 13.41 4.26 19.36
N HIS A 111 14.13 3.89 18.30
CA HIS A 111 15.59 3.89 18.25
C HIS A 111 16.19 5.02 17.41
N CYS A 112 15.36 5.97 16.97
CA CYS A 112 15.80 7.18 16.31
C CYS A 112 16.10 8.28 17.33
N VAL A 113 17.04 9.17 17.00
CA VAL A 113 17.46 10.29 17.85
C VAL A 113 16.28 11.23 18.10
N ALA A 114 16.09 11.64 19.36
CA ALA A 114 15.05 12.57 19.82
C ALA A 114 13.60 12.10 19.65
N PHE A 115 13.37 10.83 19.28
CA PHE A 115 12.01 10.29 19.20
C PHE A 115 11.41 9.99 20.59
N ASP A 116 12.22 9.86 21.63
CA ASP A 116 11.79 9.70 23.02
C ASP A 116 10.96 10.88 23.54
N GLU A 117 11.05 12.04 22.89
CA GLU A 117 10.22 13.23 23.17
C GLU A 117 8.82 13.17 22.53
N VAL A 118 8.57 12.21 21.62
CA VAL A 118 7.32 12.10 20.85
C VAL A 118 6.30 11.23 21.58
N SER A 119 5.22 11.86 22.04
CA SER A 119 4.16 11.22 22.82
C SER A 119 2.77 11.31 22.19
N ASN A 120 2.60 12.13 21.15
CA ASN A 120 1.32 12.37 20.48
C ASN A 120 1.52 12.72 18.98
N ALA A 121 0.40 12.80 18.25
CA ALA A 121 0.38 13.06 16.82
C ALA A 121 1.05 14.38 16.42
N ASP A 122 0.80 15.48 17.16
CA ASP A 122 1.38 16.80 16.84
C ASP A 122 2.91 16.77 16.95
N GLN A 123 3.44 16.14 18.01
CA GLN A 123 4.87 15.96 18.18
C GLN A 123 5.47 15.05 17.10
N PHE A 124 4.73 14.03 16.65
CA PHE A 124 5.17 13.17 15.56
C PHE A 124 5.27 13.92 14.23
N ILE A 125 4.28 14.78 13.92
CA ILE A 125 4.29 15.64 12.75
C ILE A 125 5.55 16.52 12.74
N GLU A 126 5.79 17.22 13.85
CA GLU A 126 6.96 18.10 13.98
C GLU A 126 8.29 17.34 13.92
N TYR A 127 8.34 16.14 14.50
CA TYR A 127 9.50 15.26 14.41
C TYR A 127 9.79 14.85 12.95
N VAL A 128 8.78 14.42 12.20
CA VAL A 128 8.95 13.98 10.81
C VAL A 128 9.36 15.16 9.92
N LYS A 129 8.78 16.34 10.12
CA LYS A 129 9.18 17.57 9.39
C LYS A 129 10.65 17.92 9.59
N LYS A 130 11.19 17.75 10.81
CA LYS A 130 12.62 17.95 11.09
C LYS A 130 13.52 16.95 10.34
N CYS A 131 13.01 15.76 10.07
CA CYS A 131 13.73 14.70 9.35
C CYS A 131 13.48 14.72 7.83
N GLN A 132 12.55 15.53 7.36
CA GLN A 132 12.13 15.56 5.97
C GLN A 132 13.20 16.17 5.07
N ILE A 133 13.38 15.56 3.89
CA ILE A 133 14.13 16.14 2.78
C ILE A 133 13.19 16.49 1.64
N ASP A 134 13.53 17.56 0.91
CA ASP A 134 12.79 17.95 -0.27
C ASP A 134 13.08 17.02 -1.46
N ASN A 135 12.02 16.42 -1.99
CA ASN A 135 12.06 15.67 -3.23
C ASN A 135 12.24 16.65 -4.40
N GLN A 136 13.38 16.59 -5.08
CA GLN A 136 13.67 17.52 -6.17
C GLN A 136 12.82 17.27 -7.43
N LEU A 137 12.44 16.02 -7.68
CA LEU A 137 11.73 15.57 -8.88
C LEU A 137 10.64 14.53 -8.54
N PHE A 138 9.75 14.86 -7.59
CA PHE A 138 8.66 13.95 -7.26
C PHE A 138 7.65 13.85 -8.41
N PHE A 139 7.32 12.62 -8.81
CA PHE A 139 6.29 12.32 -9.79
C PHE A 139 5.43 11.15 -9.33
N ASN A 140 4.12 11.29 -9.44
CA ASN A 140 3.15 10.22 -9.23
C ASN A 140 2.23 10.15 -10.45
N GLY A 141 2.13 8.97 -11.08
CA GLY A 141 1.27 8.75 -12.25
C GLY A 141 -0.23 8.74 -11.94
N SER A 142 -0.61 8.69 -10.66
CA SER A 142 -1.99 8.71 -10.18
C SER A 142 -2.13 9.77 -9.09
N ASN A 143 -2.23 11.03 -9.52
CA ASN A 143 -1.94 12.21 -8.70
C ASN A 143 -3.17 13.02 -8.26
N ASP A 144 -4.30 12.96 -8.98
CA ASP A 144 -5.44 13.83 -8.67
C ASP A 144 -6.60 13.13 -7.94
N LEU A 145 -6.63 11.80 -7.93
CA LEU A 145 -7.72 11.00 -7.36
C LEU A 145 -7.38 10.45 -5.98
N SER A 146 -8.34 10.52 -5.04
CA SER A 146 -8.20 9.90 -3.72
C SER A 146 -7.94 8.39 -3.79
N LEU A 147 -7.38 7.81 -2.72
CA LEU A 147 -7.17 6.36 -2.64
C LEU A 147 -8.47 5.57 -2.88
N LYS A 148 -9.60 6.02 -2.33
CA LYS A 148 -10.91 5.37 -2.54
C LYS A 148 -11.30 5.32 -4.02
N ALA A 149 -11.10 6.43 -4.75
CA ALA A 149 -11.38 6.48 -6.18
C ALA A 149 -10.47 5.52 -6.97
N GLN A 150 -9.18 5.48 -6.63
CA GLN A 150 -8.22 4.57 -7.28
C GLN A 150 -8.55 3.09 -7.02
N LEU A 151 -8.89 2.75 -5.77
CA LEU A 151 -9.31 1.40 -5.39
C LEU A 151 -10.61 1.00 -6.10
N LYS A 152 -11.57 1.93 -6.25
CA LYS A 152 -12.79 1.71 -7.03
C LYS A 152 -12.48 1.44 -8.50
N SER A 153 -11.60 2.24 -9.10
CA SER A 153 -11.19 2.05 -10.50
C SER A 153 -10.46 0.72 -10.72
N LEU A 154 -9.60 0.30 -9.77
CA LEU A 154 -8.93 -0.98 -9.83
C LEU A 154 -9.93 -2.14 -9.74
N PHE A 155 -10.87 -2.08 -8.80
CA PHE A 155 -11.95 -3.05 -8.67
C PHE A 155 -12.79 -3.15 -9.94
N LEU A 156 -13.25 -2.01 -10.47
CA LEU A 156 -14.03 -1.95 -11.71
C LEU A 156 -13.27 -2.59 -12.89
N LYS A 157 -11.97 -2.27 -13.06
CA LYS A 157 -11.15 -2.86 -14.13
C LYS A 157 -11.13 -4.39 -14.06
N GLN A 158 -10.98 -4.93 -12.85
CA GLN A 158 -10.89 -6.36 -12.61
C GLN A 158 -12.24 -7.06 -12.82
N GLU A 159 -13.31 -6.54 -12.24
CA GLU A 159 -14.66 -7.10 -12.39
C GLU A 159 -15.21 -6.95 -13.81
N PHE A 160 -14.90 -5.85 -14.51
CA PHE A 160 -15.26 -5.72 -15.92
C PHE A 160 -14.53 -6.75 -16.80
N SER A 161 -13.28 -7.06 -16.48
CA SER A 161 -12.54 -8.11 -17.19
C SER A 161 -13.18 -9.49 -16.99
N ARG A 162 -13.62 -9.80 -15.76
CA ARG A 162 -14.40 -11.01 -15.44
C ARG A 162 -15.74 -11.04 -16.17
N PHE A 163 -16.46 -9.91 -16.18
CA PHE A 163 -17.72 -9.77 -16.91
C PHE A 163 -17.55 -10.11 -18.39
N VAL A 164 -16.57 -9.49 -19.06
CA VAL A 164 -16.35 -9.70 -20.49
C VAL A 164 -15.99 -11.15 -20.76
N TYR A 165 -15.12 -11.76 -19.95
CA TYR A 165 -14.75 -13.16 -20.10
C TYR A 165 -15.94 -14.12 -19.95
N ALA A 166 -16.77 -13.93 -18.92
CA ALA A 166 -17.92 -14.80 -18.64
C ALA A 166 -19.05 -14.71 -19.68
N ASN A 167 -19.08 -13.64 -20.48
CA ASN A 167 -20.20 -13.33 -21.38
C ASN A 167 -19.85 -13.39 -22.87
N GLN A 168 -18.69 -13.93 -23.23
CA GLN A 168 -18.30 -14.11 -24.64
C GLN A 168 -19.26 -15.07 -25.36
N GLY A 169 -19.55 -14.77 -26.63
CA GLY A 169 -20.39 -15.61 -27.49
C GLY A 169 -21.90 -15.58 -27.20
N LYS A 170 -22.35 -14.82 -26.19
CA LYS A 170 -23.77 -14.64 -25.89
C LYS A 170 -24.46 -13.72 -26.91
N PRO A 171 -25.78 -13.89 -27.16
CA PRO A 171 -26.55 -12.95 -27.98
C PRO A 171 -26.55 -11.53 -27.41
N ALA A 172 -26.60 -10.52 -28.28
CA ALA A 172 -26.53 -9.11 -27.88
C ALA A 172 -27.60 -8.68 -26.85
N HIS A 173 -28.83 -9.20 -26.96
CA HIS A 173 -29.91 -8.87 -26.03
C HIS A 173 -29.64 -9.41 -24.61
N GLU A 174 -28.97 -10.56 -24.51
CA GLU A 174 -28.58 -11.17 -23.24
C GLU A 174 -27.43 -10.37 -22.60
N ILE A 175 -26.40 -10.03 -23.39
CA ILE A 175 -25.27 -9.20 -22.92
C ILE A 175 -25.78 -7.85 -22.40
N GLN A 176 -26.71 -7.20 -23.11
CA GLN A 176 -27.25 -5.91 -22.71
C GLN A 176 -28.00 -6.00 -21.36
N LYS A 177 -28.74 -7.09 -21.13
CA LYS A 177 -29.42 -7.33 -19.84
C LYS A 177 -28.38 -7.52 -18.72
N LEU A 178 -27.40 -8.39 -18.93
CA LEU A 178 -26.36 -8.71 -17.93
C LEU A 178 -25.47 -7.50 -17.63
N PHE A 179 -25.20 -6.64 -18.62
CA PHE A 179 -24.44 -5.41 -18.41
C PHE A 179 -25.18 -4.42 -17.50
N ARG A 180 -26.50 -4.26 -17.66
CA ARG A 180 -27.31 -3.43 -16.75
C ARG A 180 -27.40 -3.99 -15.33
N GLU A 181 -27.30 -5.30 -15.17
CA GLU A 181 -27.20 -5.94 -13.86
C GLU A 181 -25.82 -5.69 -13.24
N PHE A 182 -24.76 -5.83 -14.03
CA PHE A 182 -23.39 -5.50 -13.64
C PHE A 182 -23.24 -4.04 -13.19
N GLU A 183 -23.70 -3.07 -13.98
CA GLU A 183 -23.59 -1.64 -13.61
C GLU A 183 -24.29 -1.34 -12.28
N ARG A 184 -25.48 -1.91 -12.05
CA ARG A 184 -26.21 -1.76 -10.79
C ARG A 184 -25.50 -2.42 -9.62
N ALA A 185 -24.87 -3.58 -9.84
CA ALA A 185 -24.15 -4.30 -8.79
C ALA A 185 -22.83 -3.60 -8.42
N ILE A 186 -22.15 -3.03 -9.40
CA ILE A 186 -20.89 -2.30 -9.20
C ILE A 186 -21.12 -0.96 -8.52
N ASP A 187 -22.19 -0.24 -8.83
CA ASP A 187 -22.49 1.09 -8.29
C ASP A 187 -21.26 2.02 -8.36
N ILE A 188 -20.93 2.46 -9.58
CA ILE A 188 -19.65 3.15 -9.88
C ILE A 188 -19.45 4.39 -9.01
N ASP A 189 -20.53 5.10 -8.69
CA ASP A 189 -20.50 6.35 -7.92
C ASP A 189 -20.26 6.09 -6.41
N ASN A 190 -20.56 4.89 -5.92
CA ASN A 190 -20.24 4.48 -4.56
C ASN A 190 -18.78 3.99 -4.46
N LEU A 191 -17.89 4.92 -4.13
CA LEU A 191 -16.46 4.64 -3.97
C LEU A 191 -16.13 3.73 -2.77
N SER A 192 -17.05 3.58 -1.82
CA SER A 192 -16.80 2.85 -0.58
C SER A 192 -17.10 1.35 -0.72
N SER A 193 -18.07 0.97 -1.55
CA SER A 193 -18.42 -0.44 -1.77
C SER A 193 -19.30 -0.62 -3.01
N PRO A 194 -19.18 -1.74 -3.75
CA PRO A 194 -18.05 -2.66 -3.72
C PRO A 194 -16.79 -1.96 -4.28
N SER A 195 -15.63 -2.21 -3.67
CA SER A 195 -14.35 -1.54 -3.99
C SER A 195 -13.18 -2.40 -3.54
N TRP A 196 -11.99 -2.15 -4.06
CA TRP A 196 -10.77 -2.87 -3.66
C TRP A 196 -10.36 -2.48 -2.23
N SER A 197 -9.88 -3.44 -1.44
CA SER A 197 -9.40 -3.18 -0.08
C SER A 197 -7.93 -2.73 -0.09
N ALA A 198 -7.58 -1.74 0.74
CA ALA A 198 -6.19 -1.31 0.88
C ALA A 198 -5.28 -2.50 1.26
N GLY A 199 -4.14 -2.61 0.56
CA GLY A 199 -3.19 -3.71 0.75
C GLY A 199 -3.65 -5.08 0.24
N ALA A 200 -4.85 -5.24 -0.31
CA ALA A 200 -5.26 -6.53 -0.90
C ALA A 200 -4.46 -6.83 -2.17
N SER A 201 -3.99 -8.07 -2.28
CA SER A 201 -3.17 -8.56 -3.41
C SER A 201 -4.02 -9.23 -4.49
N SER A 202 -5.26 -9.61 -4.18
CA SER A 202 -6.19 -10.26 -5.09
C SER A 202 -7.65 -9.88 -4.83
N LEU A 203 -8.53 -10.18 -5.80
CA LEU A 203 -9.98 -9.95 -5.68
C LEU A 203 -10.61 -10.83 -4.60
N GLU A 204 -10.07 -12.02 -4.38
CA GLU A 204 -10.56 -12.99 -3.39
C GLU A 204 -10.35 -12.49 -1.96
N GLU A 205 -9.33 -11.66 -1.75
CA GLU A 205 -9.04 -11.01 -0.46
C GLU A 205 -9.94 -9.81 -0.19
N VAL A 206 -10.54 -9.24 -1.24
CA VAL A 206 -11.57 -8.21 -1.15
C VAL A 206 -12.88 -8.91 -0.80
N ALA A 207 -13.01 -9.26 0.48
CA ALA A 207 -14.14 -9.98 1.05
C ALA A 207 -15.45 -9.15 1.09
N THR A 208 -15.91 -8.74 -0.08
CA THR A 208 -17.29 -8.34 -0.35
C THR A 208 -17.70 -8.66 -1.79
N THR A 209 -16.94 -9.49 -2.52
CA THR A 209 -17.39 -10.08 -3.80
C THR A 209 -18.10 -11.40 -3.53
N ALA A 210 -19.00 -11.41 -2.54
CA ALA A 210 -20.02 -12.45 -2.50
C ALA A 210 -20.90 -12.25 -3.74
N HIS A 211 -20.68 -13.09 -4.75
CA HIS A 211 -21.74 -13.54 -5.65
C HIS A 211 -22.29 -12.55 -6.71
N ILE A 212 -21.49 -11.66 -7.31
CA ILE A 212 -21.99 -10.96 -8.54
C ILE A 212 -22.19 -11.97 -9.70
N TYR A 213 -21.40 -13.05 -9.76
CA TYR A 213 -21.44 -14.02 -10.87
C TYR A 213 -21.71 -15.48 -10.49
N SER A 214 -21.83 -15.83 -9.22
CA SER A 214 -22.11 -17.23 -8.87
C SER A 214 -23.61 -17.50 -8.81
N GLN A 215 -24.25 -17.56 -9.96
CA GLN A 215 -25.26 -18.58 -10.23
C GLN A 215 -25.05 -19.11 -11.65
N ASN A 216 -24.85 -20.42 -11.74
CA ASN A 216 -24.76 -21.27 -12.96
C ASN A 216 -23.36 -21.66 -13.46
N SER A 217 -22.62 -22.42 -12.64
CA SER A 217 -21.66 -23.41 -13.16
C SER A 217 -21.68 -24.73 -12.38
N ALA A 218 -22.80 -25.04 -11.71
CA ALA A 218 -23.04 -26.34 -11.08
C ALA A 218 -24.26 -27.01 -11.72
N SER A 219 -24.22 -27.28 -13.03
CA SER A 219 -25.14 -28.20 -13.75
C SER A 219 -24.70 -28.42 -15.19
N SER A 220 -23.54 -29.06 -15.42
CA SER A 220 -23.30 -29.89 -16.62
C SER A 220 -21.91 -30.54 -16.59
N VAL A 221 -21.66 -31.38 -15.60
CA VAL A 221 -20.66 -32.46 -15.77
C VAL A 221 -21.37 -33.74 -15.40
N ALA A 222 -22.13 -34.27 -16.36
CA ALA A 222 -22.55 -35.66 -16.28
C ALA A 222 -21.29 -36.51 -16.41
N GLU A 223 -20.93 -37.21 -15.34
CA GLU A 223 -19.88 -38.21 -15.29
C GLU A 223 -20.14 -39.27 -16.35
N ASN A 224 -19.42 -39.22 -17.48
CA ASN A 224 -19.36 -40.33 -18.40
C ASN A 224 -18.08 -41.12 -18.08
N LYS A 225 -18.20 -42.10 -17.17
CA LYS A 225 -17.15 -43.09 -16.88
C LYS A 225 -17.09 -44.09 -18.06
N PRO A 226 -15.94 -44.26 -18.73
CA PRO A 226 -15.74 -45.42 -19.59
C PRO A 226 -15.47 -46.64 -18.70
N SER A 227 -16.29 -47.68 -18.87
CA SER A 227 -16.03 -49.03 -18.37
C SER A 227 -14.80 -49.60 -19.07
N LEU A 228 -13.77 -49.97 -18.29
CA LEU A 228 -12.72 -50.86 -18.77
C LEU A 228 -13.32 -52.27 -18.89
N GLU A 229 -13.51 -52.73 -20.13
CA GLU A 229 -13.65 -54.14 -20.44
C GLU A 229 -12.26 -54.77 -20.43
N THR A 230 -12.08 -55.74 -19.54
CA THR A 230 -11.00 -56.73 -19.59
C THR A 230 -11.40 -57.85 -20.54
N GLU A 231 -10.58 -58.07 -21.56
CA GLU A 231 -10.31 -59.40 -22.15
C GLU A 231 -8.80 -59.66 -22.11
#